data_AF-A0AAV0JTF3-F1
#
_entry.id   AF-A0AAV0JTF3-F1
#
_cell.length_a   1.000
_cell.length_b   1.000
_cell.length_c   1.000
_cell.angle_alpha   90.00
_cell.angle_beta   90.00
_cell.angle_gamma   90.00
#
_symmetry.space_group_name_H-M   'P 1'
#
loop_
_entity.id
_entity.type
_entity.pdbx_description
1 polymer ?
#
loop_
_entity_poly.entity_id
_entity_poly.type
_entity_poly.pdbx_seq_one_letter_code
_entity_poly.pdbx_strand_id
1 'polypeptide(L)'
;MEFSFGAHEYPSSGIFEVEPRSCPGFIFRRAVLLGNTSLSREEVQALMEHLSSDYHGDCYHLIAKNCNHFTSEACVRLTGKPIPGWINRMARLGNAVLYELEHYLEVLFIPFVIS
;
A
#
# COMPACT_ATOMS: atom_id res chain seq x y z
N MET A 1 1.22 8.28 -12.44
CA MET A 1 1.86 8.15 -11.12
C MET A 1 1.04 7.16 -10.33
N GLU A 2 1.66 6.07 -9.92
CA GLU A 2 1.14 5.09 -8.97
C GLU A 2 2.19 4.93 -7.88
N PHE A 3 1.77 5.00 -6.62
CA PHE A 3 2.67 4.89 -5.47
C PHE A 3 2.34 3.64 -4.68
N SER A 4 3.39 2.93 -4.26
CA SER A 4 3.28 1.67 -3.52
C SER A 4 4.33 1.65 -2.40
N PHE A 5 4.07 0.85 -1.36
CA PHE A 5 4.99 0.64 -0.25
C PHE A 5 5.45 -0.82 -0.24
N GLY A 6 6.77 -1.04 -0.24
CA GLY A 6 7.38 -2.37 -0.29
C GLY A 6 8.48 -2.57 0.75
N ALA A 7 8.78 -3.84 1.02
CA ALA A 7 9.84 -4.24 1.93
C ALA A 7 11.22 -4.18 1.26
N HIS A 8 12.23 -3.74 2.00
CA HIS A 8 13.64 -3.91 1.66
C HIS A 8 14.50 -3.75 2.92
N GLU A 9 15.78 -4.16 2.90
CA GLU A 9 16.63 -4.23 4.10
C GLU A 9 17.20 -2.88 4.56
N TYR A 10 17.09 -1.84 3.75
CA TYR A 10 17.72 -0.54 4.03
C TYR A 10 16.83 0.39 4.87
N PRO A 11 17.41 1.26 5.73
CA PRO A 11 16.69 2.29 6.47
C PRO A 11 16.37 3.50 5.57
N SER A 12 15.74 3.23 4.44
CA SER A 12 15.30 4.21 3.44
C SER A 12 13.83 4.02 3.13
N SER A 13 13.23 5.00 2.44
CA SER A 13 11.83 4.92 1.99
C SER A 13 11.56 3.61 1.24
N GLY A 14 10.58 2.86 1.73
CA GLY A 14 9.97 1.76 0.99
C GLY A 14 8.84 2.23 0.06
N ILE A 15 8.51 3.54 0.08
CA ILE A 15 7.59 4.14 -0.90
C ILE A 15 8.33 4.31 -2.22
N PHE A 16 7.71 3.86 -3.31
CA PHE A 16 8.24 3.99 -4.66
C PHE A 16 7.12 4.36 -5.66
N GLU A 17 7.50 5.00 -6.76
CA GLU A 17 6.61 5.30 -7.89
C GLU A 17 6.80 4.29 -9.02
N VAL A 18 5.70 3.85 -9.62
CA VAL A 18 5.68 3.05 -10.85
C VAL A 18 4.72 3.62 -11.87
N GLU A 19 4.88 3.15 -13.11
CA GLU A 19 3.85 3.35 -14.13
C GLU A 19 2.56 2.64 -13.67
N PRO A 20 1.40 3.32 -13.72
CA PRO A 20 0.15 2.73 -13.27
C PRO A 20 -0.10 1.35 -13.87
N ARG A 21 -0.58 0.41 -13.04
CA ARG A 21 -0.93 -0.96 -13.43
C ARG A 21 0.25 -1.82 -13.87
N SER A 22 1.47 -1.37 -13.62
CA SER A 22 2.70 -2.00 -14.12
C SER A 22 3.71 -2.30 -13.01
N CYS A 23 3.24 -2.45 -11.76
CA CYS A 23 4.09 -2.79 -10.64
C CYS A 23 4.75 -4.18 -10.84
N PRO A 24 6.09 -4.28 -10.88
CA PRO A 24 6.76 -5.57 -11.09
C PRO A 24 6.40 -6.60 -10.04
N GLY A 25 6.13 -7.84 -10.46
CA GLY A 25 5.73 -8.94 -9.56
C GLY A 25 4.23 -8.99 -9.24
N PHE A 26 3.44 -8.06 -9.77
CA PHE A 26 1.99 -8.00 -9.55
C PHE A 26 1.19 -8.06 -10.85
N ILE A 27 -0.07 -8.52 -10.73
CA ILE A 27 -1.03 -8.55 -11.84
C ILE A 27 -2.16 -7.59 -11.50
N PHE A 28 -2.25 -6.51 -12.27
CA PHE A 28 -3.36 -5.56 -12.16
C PHE A 28 -4.70 -6.26 -12.45
N ARG A 29 -5.66 -6.10 -11.52
CA ARG A 29 -7.02 -6.66 -11.67
C ARG A 29 -8.07 -5.60 -11.96
N ARG A 30 -8.03 -4.47 -11.24
CA ARG A 30 -9.01 -3.39 -11.36
C ARG A 30 -8.51 -2.10 -10.72
N ALA A 31 -9.05 -0.98 -11.20
CA ALA A 31 -8.91 0.33 -10.57
C ALA A 31 -10.24 0.73 -9.93
N VAL A 32 -10.17 1.45 -8.80
CA VAL A 32 -11.33 1.92 -8.04
C VAL A 32 -11.14 3.41 -7.79
N LEU A 33 -12.10 4.23 -8.21
CA LEU A 33 -12.07 5.65 -7.92
C LEU A 33 -12.36 5.89 -6.43
N LEU A 34 -11.37 6.41 -5.71
CA LEU A 34 -11.48 6.71 -4.28
C LEU A 34 -12.02 8.13 -4.02
N GLY A 35 -11.75 9.06 -4.93
CA GLY A 35 -12.19 10.44 -4.84
C GLY A 35 -11.37 11.37 -5.71
N ASN A 36 -11.50 12.67 -5.45
CA ASN A 36 -10.74 13.73 -6.11
C ASN A 36 -9.92 14.47 -5.06
N THR A 37 -8.77 14.99 -5.47
CA THR A 37 -7.95 15.89 -4.66
C THR A 37 -7.84 17.23 -5.38
N SER A 38 -7.75 18.32 -4.61
CA SER A 38 -7.43 19.65 -5.13
C SER A 38 -5.93 19.90 -5.23
N LEU A 39 -5.11 18.95 -4.77
CA LEU A 39 -3.65 19.06 -4.79
C LEU A 39 -3.11 18.99 -6.22
N SER A 40 -2.08 19.79 -6.49
CA SER A 40 -1.28 19.70 -7.71
C SER A 40 -0.43 18.42 -7.72
N ARG A 41 0.18 18.12 -8.87
CA ARG A 41 1.09 16.98 -8.98
C ARG A 41 2.28 17.09 -8.03
N GLU A 42 2.84 18.29 -7.93
CA GLU A 42 3.99 18.62 -7.09
C GLU A 42 3.62 18.50 -5.61
N GLU A 43 2.42 18.93 -5.24
CA GLU A 43 1.89 18.77 -3.87
C GLU A 43 1.66 17.30 -3.52
N VAL A 44 1.21 16.48 -4.47
CA VAL A 44 1.09 15.03 -4.28
C VAL A 44 2.48 14.39 -4.09
N GLN A 45 3.49 14.79 -4.85
CA GLN A 45 4.85 14.30 -4.68
C GLN A 45 5.42 14.68 -3.30
N ALA A 46 5.26 15.94 -2.90
CA ALA A 46 5.69 16.41 -1.58
C ALA A 46 4.96 15.67 -0.44
N LEU A 47 3.69 15.33 -0.62
CA LEU A 47 2.96 14.48 0.34
C LEU A 47 3.56 13.07 0.43
N MET A 48 3.91 12.45 -0.70
CA MET A 48 4.52 11.11 -0.70
C MET A 48 5.92 11.13 -0.06
N GLU A 49 6.71 12.17 -0.34
CA GLU A 49 7.99 12.41 0.33
C GLU A 49 7.81 12.60 1.84
N HIS A 50 6.78 13.31 2.27
CA HIS A 50 6.46 13.44 3.70
C HIS A 50 6.08 12.09 4.33
N LEU A 51 5.27 11.27 3.66
CA LEU A 51 4.93 9.93 4.14
C LEU A 51 6.16 9.00 4.15
N SER A 52 7.15 9.23 3.29
CA SER A 52 8.33 8.39 3.17
C SER A 52 9.16 8.30 4.45
N SER A 53 9.10 9.33 5.33
CA SER A 53 9.78 9.30 6.62
C SER A 53 9.20 8.27 7.59
N ASP A 54 7.92 7.96 7.44
CA ASP A 54 7.22 7.00 8.31
C ASP A 54 7.15 5.60 7.69
N TYR A 55 7.45 5.48 6.39
CA TYR A 55 7.32 4.24 5.61
C TYR A 55 8.67 3.79 5.05
N HIS A 56 9.63 3.52 5.92
CA HIS A 56 10.87 2.85 5.53
C HIS A 56 10.63 1.39 5.17
N GLY A 57 11.38 0.88 4.19
CA GLY A 57 11.24 -0.50 3.71
C GLY A 57 11.66 -1.54 4.75
N ASP A 58 12.60 -1.23 5.63
CA ASP A 58 13.04 -2.09 6.74
C ASP A 58 12.00 -2.18 7.88
N CYS A 59 11.02 -1.29 7.87
CA CYS A 59 9.88 -1.30 8.79
C CYS A 59 8.64 -1.97 8.20
N TYR A 60 8.73 -2.53 6.99
CA TYR A 60 7.61 -3.22 6.37
C TYR A 60 7.24 -4.48 7.17
N HIS A 61 5.97 -4.60 7.54
CA HIS A 61 5.44 -5.74 8.25
C HIS A 61 4.19 -6.25 7.54
N LEU A 62 4.20 -7.52 7.12
CA LEU A 62 3.14 -8.16 6.33
C LEU A 62 1.73 -7.94 6.90
N ILE A 63 1.62 -7.93 8.22
CA ILE A 63 0.37 -7.70 8.95
C ILE A 63 0.21 -6.26 9.42
N ALA A 64 1.12 -5.75 10.25
CA ALA A 64 0.92 -4.50 11.00
C ALA A 64 1.26 -3.23 10.23
N LYS A 65 2.06 -3.31 9.15
CA LYS A 65 2.55 -2.14 8.41
C LYS A 65 2.93 -2.53 6.99
N ASN A 66 1.91 -2.71 6.16
CA ASN A 66 2.03 -3.14 4.77
C ASN A 66 1.48 -2.08 3.80
N CYS A 67 1.47 -2.39 2.50
CA CYS A 67 0.93 -1.52 1.46
C CYS A 67 -0.50 -1.03 1.73
N ASN A 68 -1.38 -1.83 2.36
CA ASN A 68 -2.74 -1.40 2.69
C ASN A 68 -2.79 -0.27 3.72
N HIS A 69 -1.85 -0.27 4.67
CA HIS A 69 -1.77 0.78 5.68
C HIS A 69 -1.36 2.10 5.03
N PHE A 70 -0.33 2.03 4.18
CA PHE A 70 0.10 3.15 3.35
C PHE A 70 -1.03 3.68 2.47
N THR A 71 -1.70 2.82 1.69
CA THR A 71 -2.81 3.22 0.82
C THR A 71 -3.96 3.85 1.62
N SER A 72 -4.26 3.33 2.81
CA SER A 72 -5.31 3.89 3.68
C SER A 72 -4.96 5.30 4.13
N GLU A 73 -3.72 5.54 4.60
CA GLU A 73 -3.28 6.87 5.03
C GLU A 73 -3.20 7.85 3.85
N ALA A 74 -2.55 7.45 2.75
CA ALA A 74 -2.45 8.26 1.55
C ALA A 74 -3.84 8.67 1.01
N CYS A 75 -4.81 7.75 0.99
CA CYS A 75 -6.18 8.04 0.57
C CYS A 75 -6.83 9.13 1.43
N VAL A 76 -6.69 9.04 2.75
CA VAL A 76 -7.24 10.04 3.68
C VAL A 76 -6.57 11.39 3.48
N ARG A 77 -5.24 11.43 3.36
CA ARG A 77 -4.48 12.67 3.14
C ARG A 77 -4.83 13.34 1.80
N LEU A 78 -5.04 12.55 0.75
CA LEU A 78 -5.36 13.07 -0.60
C LEU A 78 -6.81 13.50 -0.76
N THR A 79 -7.76 12.74 -0.20
CA THR A 79 -9.20 12.88 -0.53
C THR A 79 -10.07 13.27 0.66
N GLY A 80 -9.51 13.27 1.88
CA GLY A 80 -10.26 13.44 3.12
C GLY A 80 -11.16 12.25 3.49
N LYS A 81 -11.10 11.14 2.74
CA LYS A 81 -11.97 9.97 2.92
C LYS A 81 -11.16 8.70 3.11
N PRO A 82 -11.63 7.77 3.97
CA PRO A 82 -11.01 6.46 4.09
C PRO A 82 -11.30 5.61 2.86
N ILE A 83 -10.44 4.61 2.63
CA ILE A 83 -10.70 3.58 1.62
C ILE A 83 -11.99 2.80 1.95
N PRO A 84 -12.78 2.40 0.93
CA PRO A 84 -13.95 1.56 1.14
C PRO A 84 -13.65 0.30 1.97
N GLY A 85 -14.43 0.04 3.01
CA GLY A 85 -14.16 -1.04 3.97
C GLY A 85 -14.09 -2.45 3.37
N TRP A 86 -14.68 -2.67 2.19
CA TRP A 86 -14.58 -3.93 1.47
C TRP A 86 -13.19 -4.18 0.85
N ILE A 87 -12.38 -3.14 0.61
CA ILE A 87 -11.02 -3.26 0.05
C ILE A 87 -10.13 -4.01 1.05
N ASN A 88 -10.15 -3.60 2.33
CA ASN A 88 -9.35 -4.23 3.38
C ASN A 88 -10.01 -5.44 4.06
N ARG A 89 -11.26 -5.79 3.72
CA ARG A 89 -11.97 -6.90 4.37
C ARG A 89 -11.29 -8.25 4.11
N MET A 90 -10.76 -8.47 2.91
CA MET A 90 -10.01 -9.71 2.60
C MET A 90 -8.62 -9.73 3.25
N ALA A 91 -7.93 -8.60 3.31
CA ALA A 91 -6.67 -8.49 4.04
C ALA A 91 -6.85 -8.80 5.54
N ARG A 92 -7.96 -8.35 6.16
CA ARG A 92 -8.31 -8.66 7.55
C ARG A 92 -8.66 -10.14 7.79
N LEU A 93 -9.35 -10.78 6.83
CA LEU A 93 -9.64 -12.22 6.90
C LEU A 93 -8.37 -13.05 6.74
N GLY A 94 -7.47 -12.67 5.82
CA GLY A 94 -6.14 -13.26 5.71
C GLY A 94 -5.38 -13.12 7.01
N ASN A 95 -5.36 -11.93 7.62
CA ASN A 95 -4.68 -11.71 8.90
C ASN A 95 -5.14 -12.66 10.02
N ALA A 96 -6.45 -12.88 10.17
CA ALA A 96 -7.00 -13.80 11.16
C ALA A 96 -6.56 -15.26 10.95
N VAL A 97 -6.28 -15.66 9.71
CA VAL A 97 -5.79 -17.01 9.37
C VAL A 97 -4.25 -17.09 9.44
N LEU A 98 -3.55 -15.98 9.18
CA LEU A 98 -2.08 -15.91 9.15
C LEU A 98 -1.42 -15.91 10.53
N TYR A 99 -2.13 -15.51 11.60
CA TYR A 99 -1.61 -15.59 12.99
C TYR A 99 -1.23 -17.01 13.44
N GLU A 100 -1.73 -18.07 12.80
CA GLU A 100 -1.40 -19.46 13.17
C GLU A 100 -0.27 -20.09 12.33
N LEU A 101 0.26 -19.42 11.29
CA LEU A 101 1.16 -20.05 10.32
C LEU A 101 2.38 -19.19 9.98
N GLU A 102 3.10 -18.71 11.00
CA GLU A 102 4.33 -17.91 10.84
C GLU A 102 5.52 -18.65 10.16
N HIS A 103 5.40 -19.92 9.74
CA HIS A 103 6.53 -20.72 9.23
C HIS A 103 6.40 -21.33 7.83
N TYR A 104 5.38 -21.00 7.03
CA TYR A 104 5.15 -21.71 5.75
C TYR A 104 4.75 -20.89 4.51
N LEU A 105 4.79 -19.55 4.52
CA LEU A 105 4.09 -18.76 3.49
C LEU A 105 4.98 -17.80 2.69
N GLU A 106 5.84 -18.36 1.84
CA GLU A 106 6.43 -17.61 0.71
C GLU A 106 5.56 -17.62 -0.56
N VAL A 107 4.35 -18.21 -0.57
CA VAL A 107 3.70 -18.56 -1.86
C VAL A 107 2.23 -18.14 -2.04
N LEU A 108 1.47 -17.63 -1.03
CA LEU A 108 -0.01 -17.60 -1.19
C LEU A 108 -0.80 -16.28 -1.09
N PHE A 109 -0.23 -15.11 -0.83
CA PHE A 109 -1.09 -13.95 -0.51
C PHE A 109 -0.68 -12.62 -1.12
N ILE A 110 -0.88 -12.41 -2.43
CA ILE A 110 -1.33 -11.08 -2.91
C ILE A 110 -2.19 -11.23 -4.18
N PRO A 111 -3.54 -11.26 -4.07
CA PRO A 111 -4.29 -10.84 -5.25
C PRO A 111 -5.53 -10.01 -4.92
N PHE A 112 -5.47 -9.10 -3.96
CA PHE A 112 -6.45 -8.00 -3.85
C PHE A 112 -5.87 -6.81 -3.08
N VAL A 113 -4.77 -6.24 -3.57
CA VAL A 113 -4.43 -4.86 -3.24
C VAL A 113 -3.99 -4.20 -4.53
N ILE A 114 -4.47 -2.98 -4.72
CA ILE A 114 -4.13 -2.10 -5.83
C ILE A 114 -2.61 -1.91 -5.85
N SER A 115 -1.96 -2.63 -6.76
CA SER A 115 -0.80 -2.31 -7.62
C SER A 115 -0.64 -3.55 -8.50
#